data_AF-A0A4V1ZPI7-F1
#
_entry.id   AF-A0A4V1ZPI7-F1
#
_cell.length_a   1.000
_cell.length_b   1.000
_cell.length_c   1.000
_cell.angle_alpha   90.00
_cell.angle_beta   90.00
_cell.angle_gamma   90.00
#
_symmetry.space_group_name_H-M   'P 1'
#
loop_
_entity.id
_entity.type
_entity.pdbx_description
1 polymer ?
#
loop_
_entity_poly.entity_id
_entity_poly.type
_entity_poly.pdbx_seq_one_letter_code
_entity_poly.pdbx_strand_id
1 'polypeptide(L)' 'MSDTPGKSFIELTASIVSAYVSNNPVPAAELPALINQVHGALTRVSSHVATPAVVDLAPVKPAVPVKKSVTP' A
#
# COMPACT_ATOMS: atom_id res chain seq x y z
N MET A 1 -24.44 0.15 -18.53
CA MET A 1 -23.05 0.54 -18.21
C MET A 1 -22.49 -0.55 -17.32
N SER A 2 -21.35 -1.11 -17.70
CA SER A 2 -20.94 -2.48 -17.37
C SER A 2 -20.36 -2.62 -15.96
N ASP A 3 -21.20 -2.97 -14.99
CA ASP A 3 -20.77 -3.51 -13.69
C ASP A 3 -20.45 -5.00 -13.84
N THR A 4 -19.22 -5.32 -14.23
CA THR A 4 -18.68 -6.68 -14.13
C THR A 4 -17.97 -6.78 -12.77
N PRO A 5 -18.30 -7.75 -11.90
CA PRO A 5 -17.65 -7.95 -10.58
C PRO A 5 -16.21 -8.50 -10.71
N GLY A 6 -15.50 -8.13 -11.77
CA GLY A 6 -14.24 -8.73 -12.20
C GLY A 6 -13.56 -7.95 -13.32
N LYS A 7 -13.39 -6.62 -13.19
CA LYS A 7 -12.15 -6.02 -13.73
C LYS A 7 -11.03 -6.81 -13.10
N SER A 8 -10.31 -7.61 -13.89
CA SER A 8 -9.40 -8.60 -13.33
C SER A 8 -8.45 -7.91 -12.35
N PHE A 9 -8.12 -8.53 -11.22
CA PHE A 9 -7.19 -7.94 -10.25
C PHE A 9 -5.88 -7.49 -10.90
N ILE A 10 -5.53 -8.09 -12.04
CA ILE A 10 -4.40 -7.71 -12.89
C ILE A 10 -4.56 -6.30 -13.47
N GLU A 11 -5.72 -5.96 -14.05
CA GLU A 11 -5.98 -4.61 -14.59
C GLU A 11 -5.94 -3.54 -13.50
N LEU A 12 -6.53 -3.84 -12.33
CA LEU A 12 -6.51 -2.91 -11.20
C LEU A 12 -5.10 -2.74 -10.64
N THR A 13 -4.35 -3.83 -10.50
CA THR A 13 -2.94 -3.79 -10.06
C THR A 13 -2.08 -2.99 -11.03
N ALA A 14 -2.23 -3.20 -12.34
CA ALA A 14 -1.48 -2.48 -13.37
C ALA A 14 -1.77 -0.98 -13.34
N SER A 15 -3.03 -0.58 -13.15
CA SER A 15 -3.42 0.82 -13.00
C SER A 15 -2.77 1.47 -11.77
N ILE A 16 -2.80 0.79 -10.61
CA ILE A 16 -2.19 1.30 -9.37
C ILE A 16 -0.67 1.42 -9.50
N VAL A 17 0.01 0.39 -10.00
CA VAL A 17 1.46 0.38 -10.13
C VAL A 17 1.92 1.42 -11.15
N SER A 18 1.24 1.57 -12.28
CA SER A 18 1.60 2.58 -13.29
C SER A 18 1.50 4.01 -12.75
N ALA A 19 0.46 4.34 -11.97
CA ALA A 19 0.33 5.63 -11.29
C ALA A 19 1.41 5.85 -10.22
N TYR A 20 1.81 4.79 -9.52
CA TYR A 20 2.87 4.90 -8.52
C TYR A 20 4.23 5.17 -9.18
N VAL A 21 4.59 4.39 -10.21
CA VAL A 21 5.87 4.50 -10.90
C VAL A 21 5.98 5.80 -11.71
N SER A 22 4.87 6.34 -12.23
CA SER A 22 4.89 7.62 -12.95
C SER A 22 5.33 8.79 -12.10
N ASN A 23 5.14 8.73 -10.78
CA ASN A 23 5.48 9.79 -9.84
C ASN A 23 6.57 9.40 -8.83
N ASN A 24 7.05 8.16 -8.87
CA ASN A 24 8.08 7.63 -7.98
C ASN A 24 9.05 6.78 -8.80
N PRO A 25 10.28 7.25 -9.06
CA PRO A 25 11.27 6.43 -9.75
C PRO A 25 11.65 5.23 -8.88
N VAL A 26 11.27 4.03 -9.30
CA VAL A 26 11.62 2.77 -8.64
C VAL A 26 12.59 1.95 -9.49
N PRO A 27 13.57 1.27 -8.87
CA PRO A 27 14.46 0.35 -9.58
C PRO A 27 13.66 -0.77 -10.25
N ALA A 28 14.05 -1.13 -11.49
CA ALA A 28 13.38 -2.21 -12.23
C ALA A 28 13.39 -3.56 -11.49
N ALA A 29 14.39 -3.78 -10.63
CA ALA A 29 14.49 -4.98 -9.80
C ALA A 29 13.40 -5.07 -8.70
N GLU A 30 12.84 -3.94 -8.26
CA GLU A 30 11.83 -3.89 -7.20
C GLU A 30 10.39 -3.94 -7.74
N LEU A 31 10.20 -3.70 -9.04
CA LEU A 31 8.88 -3.75 -9.69
C LEU A 31 8.15 -5.09 -9.52
N PRO A 32 8.80 -6.27 -9.69
CA PRO A 32 8.13 -7.55 -9.49
C PRO A 32 7.63 -7.72 -8.05
N ALA A 33 8.43 -7.29 -7.07
CA ALA A 33 8.05 -7.35 -5.66
C ALA A 33 6.83 -6.45 -5.37
N LEU A 34 6.86 -5.22 -5.88
CA LEU A 34 5.76 -4.25 -5.72
C LEU A 34 4.45 -4.76 -6.33
N ILE A 35 4.50 -5.31 -7.55
CA ILE A 35 3.32 -5.87 -8.24
C ILE A 35 2.71 -7.02 -7.42
N ASN A 36 3.55 -7.94 -6.91
CA ASN A 36 3.09 -9.06 -6.09
C ASN A 36 2.45 -8.59 -4.77
N GLN A 37 3.02 -7.56 -4.13
CA GLN A 37 2.47 -6.98 -2.90
C GLN A 37 1.09 -6.36 -3.12
N VAL A 38 0.94 -5.55 -4.17
CA VAL A 38 -0.34 -4.89 -4.50
C VAL A 38 -1.39 -5.92 -4.89
N HIS A 39 -1.07 -6.85 -5.79
CA HIS A 39 -1.99 -7.90 -6.18
C HIS A 39 -2.42 -8.75 -4.98
N GLY A 40 -1.47 -9.18 -4.15
CA GLY A 40 -1.76 -9.94 -2.93
C GLY A 40 -2.61 -9.17 -1.93
N ALA A 41 -2.40 -7.85 -1.79
CA ALA A 41 -3.24 -7.00 -0.95
C ALA A 41 -4.69 -6.93 -1.46
N LEU A 42 -4.87 -6.75 -2.77
CA LEU A 42 -6.20 -6.73 -3.39
C LEU A 42 -6.93 -8.08 -3.24
N THR A 43 -6.22 -9.20 -3.43
CA THR A 43 -6.78 -10.54 -3.22
C THR A 43 -7.15 -10.80 -1.76
N ARG A 44 -6.34 -10.33 -0.80
CA ARG A 44 -6.65 -10.44 0.64
C ARG A 44 -7.91 -9.67 1.01
N VAL A 45 -8.02 -8.43 0.55
CA VAL A 45 -9.18 -7.56 0.80
C VAL A 45 -10.44 -8.15 0.18
N SER A 46 -10.38 -8.62 -1.07
CA SER A 46 -11.55 -9.19 -1.74
C SER A 46 -12.04 -10.49 -1.09
N SER A 47 -11.11 -11.31 -0.58
CA SER A 47 -11.44 -12.59 0.04
C SER A 47 -12.04 -12.45 1.45
N HIS A 48 -12.10 -11.24 2.03
CA HIS A 48 -12.50 -10.99 3.42
C HIS A 48 -11.72 -11.86 4.45
N VAL A 49 -10.58 -12.41 4.04
CA VAL A 49 -9.71 -13.20 4.90
C VAL A 49 -8.86 -12.20 5.67
N ALA A 50 -9.32 -11.89 6.88
CA ALA A 50 -8.54 -11.18 7.86
C ALA A 50 -7.30 -12.01 8.21
N THR A 51 -6.16 -11.73 7.59
CA THR A 51 -4.85 -12.14 8.12
C THR A 51 -4.32 -11.05 9.06
N PRO A 52 -3.66 -11.44 10.16
CA PRO A 52 -3.25 -10.53 11.22
C PRO A 52 -2.34 -9.45 10.66
N ALA A 53 -2.60 -8.23 11.08
CA ALA A 53 -1.75 -7.08 10.81
C ALA A 53 -0.33 -7.37 11.32
N VAL A 54 0.56 -7.87 10.46
CA VAL A 54 2.01 -7.68 10.62
C VAL A 54 2.32 -6.27 10.14
N VAL A 55 1.77 -5.32 10.89
CA VAL A 55 2.07 -3.91 10.85
C VAL A 55 3.27 -3.77 11.79
N ASP A 56 4.45 -4.16 11.31
CA ASP A 56 5.70 -3.58 11.79
C ASP A 56 5.76 -2.13 11.25
N LEU A 57 4.80 -1.30 11.67
CA LEU A 57 4.98 0.13 11.63
C LEU A 57 5.86 0.42 12.83
N ALA A 58 7.17 0.40 12.59
CA ALA A 58 8.14 1.02 13.47
C ALA A 58 7.55 2.34 13.98
N PRO A 59 7.43 2.54 15.30
CA PRO A 59 6.78 3.72 15.83
C PRO A 59 7.45 4.95 15.22
N VAL A 60 6.69 5.76 14.48
CA VAL A 60 7.14 7.08 14.06
C VAL A 60 7.32 7.87 15.35
N LYS A 61 8.54 7.84 15.89
CA LYS A 61 8.91 8.55 17.10
C LYS A 61 8.61 10.03 16.82
N PRO A 62 7.71 10.68 17.58
CA PRO A 62 7.45 12.08 17.36
C PRO A 62 8.76 12.85 17.54
N ALA A 63 9.17 13.60 16.52
CA ALA A 63 10.44 14.34 16.49
C ALA A 63 10.49 15.51 17.50
N VAL A 64 9.45 15.71 18.30
CA VAL A 64 9.31 16.84 19.21
C VAL A 64 9.24 16.35 20.66
N PRO A 65 10.24 16.67 21.50
CA PRO A 65 10.20 16.36 22.91
C PRO A 65 9.04 17.11 23.58
N VAL A 66 8.16 16.37 24.24
CA VAL A 66 7.06 16.85 25.11
C VAL A 66 7.48 17.88 26.18
N LYS A 67 8.79 18.06 26.40
CA LYS A 67 9.35 19.04 27.35
C LYS A 67 9.28 20.50 26.88
N LYS A 68 8.87 20.79 25.64
CA LYS A 68 8.67 22.17 25.15
C LYS A 68 7.20 22.60 25.04
N SER A 69 6.24 21.79 25.51
CA SER A 69 4.80 22.07 25.41
C SER A 69 4.17 22.53 26.73
N VAL A 70 4.89 23.31 27.53
CA VAL A 70 4.33 23.96 28.72
C VAL A 70 4.73 25.43 28.67
N THR A 71 3.81 26.26 28.19
CA THR A 71 3.85 27.71 28.38
C THR A 71 2.81 28.01 29.47
N PRO A 72 3.14 28.75 30.54
CA PRO A 72 2.16 29.19 31.54
C PRO A 72 1.15 30.19 30.94
#